data_AF-A0A496PSM0-F1
#
_entry.id   AF-A0A496PSM0-F1
#
_cell.length_a   1.000
_cell.length_b   1.000
_cell.length_c   1.000
_cell.angle_alpha   90.00
_cell.angle_beta   90.00
_cell.angle_gamma   90.00
#
_symmetry.space_group_name_H-M   'P 1'
#
loop_
_entity.id
_entity.type
_entity.pdbx_description
1 polymer ?
#
loop_
_entity_poly.entity_id
_entity_poly.type
_entity_poly.pdbx_seq_one_letter_code
_entity_poly.pdbx_strand_id
1 'polypeptide(L)'
;MHGKQVGNLIWVKRLIPLVILTAAWFGYNYYTHWQEEKFSKLTRENALVTARVWYISVRFQDKPEIFLSMRDSILSKSGLSIDEIQQYLQLYSDEPEKYEQFARQVSYFVDSLCDLRLEYERSPSKPQDSLDKQR
;
A
#
# COMPACT_ATOMS: atom_id res chain seq x y z
N MET A 1 -11.31 -9.88 63.98
CA MET A 1 -10.39 -9.19 63.04
C MET A 1 -10.86 -9.37 61.59
N HIS A 2 -11.90 -8.66 61.12
CA HIS A 2 -12.40 -8.76 59.73
C HIS A 2 -12.99 -7.40 59.26
N GLY A 3 -12.23 -6.31 59.41
CA GLY A 3 -12.76 -4.94 59.22
C GLY A 3 -12.06 -4.07 58.18
N LYS A 4 -11.11 -4.58 57.37
CA LYS A 4 -10.29 -3.74 56.47
C LYS A 4 -10.55 -3.92 54.95
N GLN A 5 -11.47 -4.78 54.55
CA GLN A 5 -11.65 -5.10 53.11
C GLN A 5 -12.55 -4.10 52.35
N VAL A 6 -13.44 -3.38 53.04
CA VAL A 6 -14.47 -2.55 52.37
C VAL A 6 -13.88 -1.27 51.76
N GLY A 7 -12.80 -0.72 52.34
CA GLY A 7 -12.16 0.49 51.85
C GLY A 7 -11.52 0.35 50.46
N ASN A 8 -10.98 -0.84 50.14
CA ASN A 8 -10.32 -1.11 48.85
C ASN A 8 -11.31 -1.15 47.67
N LEU A 9 -12.52 -1.66 47.88
CA LEU A 9 -13.54 -1.78 46.83
C LEU A 9 -14.07 -0.42 46.36
N ILE A 10 -14.14 0.58 47.25
CA ILE A 10 -14.62 1.92 46.90
C ILE A 10 -13.58 2.64 46.01
N TRP A 11 -12.30 2.46 46.30
CA TRP A 11 -11.21 3.04 45.51
C TRP A 11 -11.12 2.44 44.11
N VAL A 12 -11.25 1.11 43.97
CA VAL A 12 -11.25 0.44 42.66
C VAL A 12 -12.40 0.93 41.78
N LYS A 13 -13.61 1.10 42.33
CA LYS A 13 -14.77 1.60 41.56
C LYS A 13 -14.56 3.01 41.00
N ARG A 14 -13.75 3.85 41.66
CA ARG A 14 -13.40 5.19 41.18
C ARG A 14 -12.37 5.18 40.05
N LEU A 15 -11.58 4.12 39.93
CA LEU A 15 -10.61 3.95 38.84
C LEU A 15 -11.24 3.39 37.56
N ILE A 16 -12.38 2.71 37.64
CA ILE A 16 -13.09 2.15 36.48
C ILE A 16 -13.29 3.17 35.33
N PRO A 17 -13.85 4.38 35.55
CA PRO A 17 -14.04 5.34 34.45
C PRO A 17 -12.71 5.77 33.82
N LEU A 18 -11.64 5.91 34.61
CA LEU A 18 -10.32 6.23 34.09
C LEU A 18 -9.80 5.10 33.19
N VAL A 19 -9.94 3.85 33.63
CA VAL A 19 -9.51 2.68 32.84
C VAL A 19 -10.30 2.58 31.53
N ILE A 20 -11.61 2.82 31.57
CA ILE A 20 -12.46 2.81 30.36
C ILE A 20 -12.02 3.90 29.39
N LEU A 21 -11.77 5.12 29.88
CA LEU A 21 -11.29 6.22 29.03
C LEU A 21 -9.92 5.91 28.41
N THR A 22 -8.99 5.37 29.20
CA THR A 22 -7.67 4.97 28.69
C THR A 22 -7.78 3.86 27.66
N ALA A 23 -8.63 2.85 27.90
CA ALA A 23 -8.86 1.76 26.95
C ALA A 23 -9.51 2.25 25.65
N ALA A 24 -10.48 3.17 25.75
CA ALA A 24 -11.10 3.78 24.58
C ALA A 24 -10.09 4.61 23.77
N TRP A 25 -9.26 5.41 24.44
CA TRP A 25 -8.20 6.17 23.79
C TRP A 25 -7.17 5.25 23.11
N PHE A 26 -6.72 4.19 23.77
CA PHE A 26 -5.81 3.20 23.18
C PHE A 26 -6.44 2.49 21.99
N GLY A 27 -7.70 2.06 22.11
CA GLY A 27 -8.45 1.41 21.03
C GLY A 27 -8.58 2.31 19.81
N TYR A 28 -8.86 3.59 20.02
CA TYR A 28 -8.92 4.58 18.94
C TYR A 28 -7.56 4.73 18.22
N ASN A 29 -6.48 4.99 18.95
CA ASN A 29 -5.14 5.17 18.35
C ASN A 29 -4.66 3.90 17.64
N TYR A 30 -4.91 2.72 18.22
CA TYR A 30 -4.55 1.46 17.59
C TYR A 30 -5.32 1.25 16.27
N TYR A 31 -6.62 1.58 16.27
CA TYR A 31 -7.45 1.45 15.08
C TYR A 31 -7.03 2.42 13.97
N THR A 32 -6.72 3.67 14.30
CA THR A 32 -6.26 4.66 13.30
C THR A 32 -4.93 4.24 12.68
N HIS A 33 -3.95 3.81 13.48
CA HIS A 33 -2.67 3.34 12.95
C HIS A 33 -2.81 2.10 12.08
N TRP A 34 -3.64 1.14 12.47
CA TRP A 34 -3.88 -0.05 11.66
C TRP A 34 -4.55 0.26 10.32
N GLN A 35 -5.49 1.22 10.31
CA GLN A 35 -6.11 1.73 9.08
C GLN A 35 -5.07 2.43 8.19
N GLU A 36 -4.23 3.31 8.76
CA GLU A 36 -3.17 4.01 8.04
C GLU A 36 -2.16 3.04 7.42
N GLU A 37 -1.73 2.01 8.15
CA GLU A 37 -0.81 0.99 7.63
C GLU A 37 -1.41 0.25 6.43
N LYS A 38 -2.66 -0.20 6.55
CA LYS A 38 -3.37 -0.85 5.44
C LYS A 38 -3.49 0.06 4.24
N PHE A 39 -3.89 1.31 4.46
CA PHE A 39 -4.06 2.29 3.41
C PHE A 39 -2.73 2.62 2.73
N SER A 40 -1.65 2.75 3.49
CA SER A 40 -0.30 3.01 2.96
C SER A 40 0.22 1.87 2.09
N LYS A 41 -0.04 0.62 2.50
CA LYS A 41 0.32 -0.57 1.73
C LYS A 41 -0.43 -0.62 0.40
N LEU A 42 -1.74 -0.40 0.44
CA LEU A 42 -2.58 -0.35 -0.76
C LEU A 42 -2.16 0.78 -1.70
N THR A 43 -1.90 1.97 -1.15
CA THR A 43 -1.41 3.14 -1.90
C THR A 43 -0.11 2.82 -2.63
N ARG A 44 0.85 2.17 -1.94
CA ARG A 44 2.13 1.79 -2.51
C ARG A 44 1.98 0.75 -3.64
N GLU A 45 1.13 -0.26 -3.44
CA GLU A 45 0.86 -1.28 -4.45
C GLU A 45 0.20 -0.65 -5.69
N ASN A 46 -0.80 0.21 -5.50
CA ASN A 46 -1.44 0.97 -6.58
C ASN A 46 -0.47 1.88 -7.32
N ALA A 47 0.43 2.55 -6.59
CA ALA A 47 1.45 3.42 -7.19
C ALA A 47 2.42 2.62 -8.06
N LEU A 48 2.83 1.43 -7.61
CA LEU A 48 3.69 0.53 -8.38
C LEU A 48 2.99 -0.01 -9.63
N VAL A 49 1.72 -0.43 -9.51
CA VAL A 49 0.93 -0.88 -10.66
C VAL A 49 0.79 0.24 -11.69
N THR A 50 0.47 1.45 -11.22
CA THR A 50 0.37 2.64 -12.06
C THR A 50 1.68 2.94 -12.78
N ALA A 51 2.80 2.92 -12.06
CA ALA A 51 4.13 3.12 -12.63
C ALA A 51 4.48 2.07 -13.69
N ARG A 52 4.14 0.80 -13.48
CA ARG A 52 4.35 -0.27 -14.46
C ARG A 52 3.50 -0.08 -15.72
N VAL A 53 2.23 0.25 -15.55
CA VAL A 53 1.33 0.53 -16.68
C VAL A 53 1.81 1.74 -17.47
N TRP A 54 2.26 2.79 -16.79
CA TRP A 54 2.82 3.99 -17.42
C TRP A 54 4.12 3.69 -18.17
N TYR A 55 5.01 2.91 -17.58
CA TYR A 55 6.25 2.48 -18.25
C TYR A 55 5.96 1.68 -19.53
N ILE A 56 4.96 0.78 -19.50
CA ILE A 56 4.59 -0.04 -20.65
C ILE A 56 3.85 0.77 -21.71
N SER A 57 3.03 1.76 -21.33
CA SER A 57 2.37 2.64 -22.30
C SER A 57 3.38 3.42 -23.12
N VAL A 58 4.44 3.93 -22.49
CA VAL A 58 5.54 4.60 -23.20
C VAL A 58 6.30 3.61 -24.09
N ARG A 59 6.58 2.39 -23.59
CA ARG A 59 7.37 1.39 -24.33
C ARG A 59 6.66 0.81 -25.56
N PHE A 60 5.34 0.64 -25.48
CA PHE A 60 4.54 0.01 -26.52
C PHE A 60 3.52 0.97 -27.15
N GLN A 61 3.83 2.27 -27.16
CA GLN A 61 2.97 3.30 -27.75
C GLN A 61 2.59 2.99 -29.20
N ASP A 62 3.49 2.37 -29.97
CA ASP A 62 3.29 2.00 -31.38
C ASP A 62 2.64 0.61 -31.56
N LYS A 63 2.40 -0.13 -30.47
CA LYS A 63 1.91 -1.52 -30.47
C LYS A 63 0.77 -1.69 -29.47
N PRO A 64 -0.43 -1.16 -29.77
CA PRO A 64 -1.54 -1.12 -28.81
C PRO A 64 -1.98 -2.51 -28.33
N GLU A 65 -1.97 -3.51 -29.20
CA GLU A 65 -2.33 -4.89 -28.84
C GLU A 65 -1.42 -5.47 -27.74
N ILE A 66 -0.12 -5.20 -27.83
CA ILE A 66 0.87 -5.65 -26.84
C ILE A 66 0.68 -4.88 -25.54
N PHE A 67 0.47 -3.56 -25.63
CA PHE A 67 0.17 -2.73 -24.47
C PHE A 67 -1.06 -3.24 -23.71
N LEU A 68 -2.18 -3.49 -24.40
CA LEU A 68 -3.42 -3.96 -23.78
C LEU A 68 -3.22 -5.31 -23.09
N SER A 69 -2.59 -6.27 -23.78
CA SER A 69 -2.30 -7.59 -23.20
C SER A 69 -1.42 -7.50 -21.95
N MET A 70 -0.38 -6.66 -21.96
CA MET A 70 0.50 -6.47 -20.81
C MET A 70 -0.19 -5.74 -19.66
N ARG A 71 -0.96 -4.69 -19.95
CA ARG A 71 -1.77 -3.96 -18.96
C ARG A 71 -2.70 -4.93 -18.23
N ASP A 72 -3.45 -5.73 -18.99
CA ASP A 72 -4.44 -6.65 -18.42
C ASP A 72 -3.75 -7.75 -17.60
N SER A 73 -2.56 -8.22 -18.03
CA SER A 73 -1.75 -9.14 -17.24
C SER A 73 -1.28 -8.54 -15.92
N ILE A 74 -0.88 -7.26 -15.90
CA ILE A 74 -0.45 -6.58 -14.68
C ILE A 74 -1.62 -6.40 -13.73
N LEU A 75 -2.76 -5.91 -14.24
CA LEU A 75 -3.96 -5.71 -13.44
C LEU A 75 -4.44 -7.04 -12.85
N SER A 76 -4.49 -8.10 -13.66
CA SER A 76 -4.85 -9.44 -13.21
C SER A 76 -3.89 -9.98 -12.13
N LYS A 77 -2.57 -9.82 -12.31
CA LYS A 77 -1.58 -10.27 -11.32
C LYS A 77 -1.62 -9.47 -10.02
N SER A 78 -1.98 -8.19 -10.07
CA SER A 78 -2.08 -7.37 -8.87
C SER A 78 -3.28 -7.74 -7.99
N GLY A 79 -4.23 -8.54 -8.51
CA GLY A 79 -5.43 -8.90 -7.76
C GLY A 79 -6.34 -7.70 -7.44
N LEU A 80 -6.06 -6.54 -8.03
CA LEU A 80 -6.83 -5.33 -7.81
C LEU A 80 -8.20 -5.49 -8.45
N SER A 81 -9.23 -5.44 -7.61
CA SER A 81 -10.60 -5.34 -8.08
C SER A 81 -10.88 -3.96 -8.66
N ILE A 82 -11.83 -3.89 -9.58
CA ILE A 82 -12.30 -2.61 -10.14
C ILE A 82 -12.87 -1.72 -9.03
N ASP A 83 -13.52 -2.31 -8.03
CA ASP A 83 -14.09 -1.61 -6.89
C ASP A 83 -13.01 -0.95 -6.02
N GLU A 84 -11.89 -1.64 -5.76
CA GLU A 84 -10.75 -1.06 -5.03
C GLU A 84 -10.12 0.11 -5.79
N ILE A 85 -10.01 0.00 -7.12
CA ILE A 85 -9.51 1.10 -7.96
C ILE A 85 -10.48 2.28 -7.90
N GLN A 86 -11.79 2.05 -7.97
CA GLN A 86 -12.80 3.10 -7.89
C GLN A 86 -12.82 3.80 -6.53
N GLN A 87 -12.78 3.04 -5.42
CA GLN A 87 -12.68 3.59 -4.08
C GLN A 87 -11.41 4.44 -3.92
N TYR A 88 -10.30 3.95 -4.48
CA TYR A 88 -9.04 4.68 -4.47
C TYR A 88 -9.14 6.00 -5.25
N LEU A 89 -9.72 5.98 -6.45
CA LEU A 89 -9.94 7.19 -7.26
C LEU A 89 -10.88 8.18 -6.58
N GLN A 90 -11.92 7.69 -5.91
CA GLN A 90 -12.87 8.52 -5.19
C GLN A 90 -12.20 9.26 -4.02
N LEU A 91 -11.30 8.61 -3.29
CA LEU A 91 -10.57 9.26 -2.20
C LEU A 91 -9.76 10.48 -2.67
N TYR A 92 -9.10 10.39 -3.83
CA TYR A 92 -8.36 11.53 -4.38
C TYR A 92 -9.24 12.60 -5.04
N SER A 93 -10.47 12.24 -5.42
CA SER A 93 -11.47 13.23 -5.84
C SER A 93 -11.90 14.10 -4.67
N ASP A 94 -12.07 13.50 -3.48
CA ASP A 94 -12.54 14.21 -2.28
C ASP A 94 -11.38 14.93 -1.56
N GLU A 95 -10.16 14.40 -1.65
CA GLU A 95 -8.98 14.92 -0.95
C GLU A 95 -7.78 15.11 -1.92
N PRO A 96 -7.77 16.19 -2.74
CA PRO A 96 -6.73 16.41 -3.74
C PRO A 96 -5.33 16.62 -3.14
N GLU A 97 -5.22 17.07 -1.89
CA GLU A 97 -3.94 17.21 -1.19
C GLU A 97 -3.22 15.86 -1.01
N LYS A 98 -3.98 14.78 -0.81
CA LYS A 98 -3.42 13.42 -0.71
C LYS A 98 -2.83 12.95 -2.03
N TYR A 99 -3.26 13.50 -3.16
CA TYR A 99 -2.79 13.12 -4.49
C TYR A 99 -1.29 13.37 -4.66
N GLU A 100 -0.74 14.41 -4.03
CA GLU A 100 0.68 14.74 -4.15
C GLU A 100 1.58 13.61 -3.62
N GLN A 101 1.20 12.99 -2.51
CA GLN A 101 1.95 11.88 -1.93
C GLN A 101 1.91 10.65 -2.84
N PHE A 102 0.75 10.37 -3.44
CA PHE A 102 0.61 9.30 -4.41
C PHE A 102 1.43 9.55 -5.67
N ALA A 103 1.34 10.75 -6.24
CA ALA A 103 2.11 11.15 -7.42
C ALA A 103 3.63 11.03 -7.17
N ARG A 104 4.10 11.41 -5.98
CA ARG A 104 5.50 11.20 -5.57
C ARG A 104 5.90 9.73 -5.55
N GLN A 105 5.05 8.85 -5.02
CA GLN A 105 5.31 7.40 -5.03
C GLN A 105 5.34 6.83 -6.46
N VAL A 106 4.40 7.25 -7.31
CA VAL A 106 4.38 6.85 -8.73
C VAL A 106 5.66 7.29 -9.42
N SER A 107 6.07 8.56 -9.28
CA SER A 107 7.32 9.09 -9.84
C SER A 107 8.53 8.28 -9.39
N TYR A 108 8.63 8.01 -8.08
CA TYR A 108 9.72 7.20 -7.53
C TYR A 108 9.80 5.81 -8.15
N PHE A 109 8.66 5.11 -8.32
CA PHE A 109 8.65 3.79 -8.94
C PHE A 109 8.96 3.83 -10.43
N VAL A 110 8.49 4.86 -11.12
CA VAL A 110 8.82 5.10 -12.53
C VAL A 110 10.33 5.26 -12.72
N ASP A 111 10.94 6.14 -11.92
CA ASP A 111 12.39 6.40 -11.99
C ASP A 111 13.18 5.13 -11.71
N SER A 112 12.79 4.38 -10.67
CA SER A 112 13.40 3.08 -10.34
C SER A 112 13.28 2.04 -11.46
N LEU A 113 12.14 1.98 -12.15
CA LEU A 113 11.96 1.08 -13.29
C LEU A 113 12.84 1.48 -14.48
N CYS A 114 13.04 2.78 -14.71
CA CYS A 114 13.95 3.30 -15.73
C CYS A 114 15.42 3.00 -15.40
N ASP A 115 15.83 3.17 -14.14
CA ASP A 115 17.20 2.89 -13.70
C ASP A 115 17.57 1.41 -13.82
N LEU A 116 16.68 0.51 -13.35
CA LEU A 116 16.87 -0.93 -13.47
C LEU A 116 17.06 -1.37 -14.92
N ARG A 117 16.35 -0.72 -15.85
CA ARG A 117 16.50 -0.98 -17.28
C ARG A 117 17.88 -0.55 -17.79
N LEU A 118 18.31 0.67 -17.44
CA LEU A 118 19.62 1.19 -17.85
C LEU A 118 20.76 0.31 -17.32
N GLU A 119 20.62 -0.20 -16.09
CA GLU A 119 21.57 -1.14 -15.51
C GLU A 119 21.61 -2.47 -16.27
N TYR A 120 20.44 -3.02 -16.62
CA TYR A 120 20.33 -4.24 -17.43
C TYR A 120 20.95 -4.07 -18.83
N GLU A 121 20.72 -2.92 -19.48
CA GLU A 121 21.29 -2.61 -20.80
C GLU A 121 22.82 -2.39 -20.74
N ARG A 122 23.34 -1.87 -19.61
CA ARG A 122 24.79 -1.65 -19.39
C ARG A 122 25.57 -2.91 -19.00
N SER A 123 24.89 -3.99 -18.58
CA SER A 123 25.52 -5.25 -18.20
C SER A 123 25.23 -6.37 -19.20
N PRO A 124 25.83 -6.37 -20.41
CA PRO A 124 25.56 -7.37 -21.45
C PRO A 124 26.08 -8.78 -21.14
N SER A 125 26.73 -9.01 -19.99
CA SER A 125 27.22 -10.32 -19.56
C SER A 125 26.24 -11.05 -18.61
N LYS A 126 25.09 -11.49 -19.17
CA LYS A 126 24.38 -12.80 -19.03
C LYS A 126 24.12 -13.44 -17.64
N PRO A 127 22.99 -14.20 -17.44
CA PRO A 127 22.68 -15.38 -18.26
C PRO A 127 21.19 -15.62 -18.60
N GLN A 128 20.89 -15.69 -19.90
CA GLN A 128 19.77 -16.47 -20.42
C GLN A 128 19.86 -17.97 -20.04
N ASP A 129 21.06 -18.45 -19.63
CA ASP A 129 21.35 -19.84 -19.23
C ASP A 129 20.76 -20.28 -17.87
N SER A 130 20.26 -19.36 -17.02
CA SER A 130 19.68 -19.76 -15.73
C SER A 130 18.20 -20.16 -15.80
N LEU A 131 17.51 -19.88 -16.92
CA LEU A 131 16.12 -20.29 -17.12
C LEU A 131 16.00 -21.70 -17.76
N ASP A 132 17.03 -22.17 -18.47
CA ASP A 132 17.05 -23.52 -19.07
C ASP A 132 17.48 -24.63 -18.10
N LYS A 133 17.95 -24.30 -16.89
CA LYS A 133 18.26 -25.29 -15.83
C LYS A 133 17.10 -25.57 -14.86
N GLN A 134 15.92 -24.98 -15.08
CA GLN A 134 14.72 -25.21 -14.27
C GLN A 134 13.55 -25.85 -15.03
N ARG A 135 13.78 -26.35 -16.25
CA ARG A 135 12.90 -27.29 -16.96
C ARG A 135 13.57 -28.66 -17.02
#